data_AF-A0A7S0LI07-F1
#
_entry.id   AF-A0A7S0LI07-F1
#
_cell.length_a   1.000
_cell.length_b   1.000
_cell.length_c   1.000
_cell.angle_alpha   90.00
_cell.angle_beta   90.00
_cell.angle_gamma   90.00
#
_symmetry.space_group_name_H-M   'P 1'
#
loop_
_entity.id
_entity.type
_entity.pdbx_description
1 polymer ?
#
loop_
_entity_poly.entity_id
_entity_poly.type
_entity_poly.pdbx_seq_one_letter_code
_entity_poly.pdbx_strand_id
1 'polypeptide(L)'
;ADEQRLRRRNTRAAGKTGTAEGGGGDSGGDDSAALAAGAAAAAEEAHARHESMVAGYLNLAADAAHNFTDGLMLGAAFRTSWEVGISSTIAVLVHEVPHEIGDVAILMQAGFSKWKAIRAQACTAIAALLGTAVALSTGQAEAATLLNFTAGGFVYVATVDVLPPLLREGGVLESLQQLGAMGAGIGMMVGVLVLESM
;
A
#
# COMPACT_ATOMS: atom_id res chain seq x y z
N ALA A 1 0.69 -19.42 14.37
CA ALA A 1 -0.01 -20.61 14.91
C ALA A 1 0.17 -20.79 16.42
N ASP A 2 1.27 -20.31 17.02
CA ASP A 2 1.55 -20.49 18.46
C ASP A 2 0.82 -19.52 19.39
N GLU A 3 0.53 -18.28 18.98
CA GLU A 3 -0.19 -17.33 19.85
C GLU A 3 -1.63 -17.77 20.17
N GLN A 4 -2.33 -18.39 19.23
CA GLN A 4 -3.69 -18.91 19.47
C GLN A 4 -3.69 -20.12 20.42
N ARG A 5 -2.60 -20.89 20.47
CA ARG A 5 -2.42 -22.00 21.42
C ARG A 5 -2.12 -21.49 22.83
N LEU A 6 -1.32 -20.43 22.96
CA LEU A 6 -1.06 -19.75 24.23
C LEU A 6 -2.32 -19.12 24.83
N ARG A 7 -3.16 -18.45 24.00
CA ARG A 7 -4.44 -17.87 24.44
C ARG A 7 -5.44 -18.92 24.94
N ARG A 8 -5.53 -20.08 24.27
CA ARG A 8 -6.37 -21.21 24.73
C ARG A 8 -5.86 -21.87 26.02
N ARG A 9 -4.54 -21.78 26.30
CA ARG A 9 -3.95 -22.33 27.52
C ARG A 9 -4.23 -21.42 28.73
N ASN A 10 -4.19 -20.11 28.55
CA ASN A 10 -4.50 -19.14 29.62
C ASN A 10 -5.99 -19.14 30.01
N THR A 11 -6.91 -19.26 29.05
CA THR A 11 -8.35 -19.35 29.37
C THR A 11 -8.73 -20.64 30.08
N ARG A 12 -8.01 -21.73 29.84
CA ARG A 12 -8.26 -23.02 30.52
C ARG A 12 -7.63 -23.11 31.91
N ALA A 13 -6.56 -22.35 32.17
CA ALA A 13 -5.92 -22.28 33.49
C ALA A 13 -6.76 -21.44 34.49
N ALA A 14 -7.47 -20.41 34.01
CA ALA A 14 -8.35 -19.58 34.84
C ALA A 14 -9.62 -20.32 35.34
N GLY A 15 -10.04 -21.40 34.68
CA GLY A 15 -11.29 -22.10 34.99
C GLY A 15 -11.21 -23.25 35.99
N LYS A 16 -10.08 -23.47 36.69
CA LYS A 16 -9.88 -24.71 37.48
C LYS A 16 -9.37 -24.57 38.92
N THR A 17 -9.40 -23.38 39.51
CA THR A 17 -9.08 -23.19 40.94
C THR A 17 -10.31 -22.71 41.71
N GLY A 18 -10.92 -23.59 42.51
CA GLY A 18 -11.85 -23.20 43.57
C GLY A 18 -13.10 -24.06 43.70
N THR A 19 -12.99 -25.21 44.38
CA THR A 19 -14.13 -25.89 45.02
C THR A 19 -13.91 -25.89 46.53
N ALA A 20 -14.95 -25.47 47.28
CA ALA A 20 -15.10 -25.40 48.75
C ALA A 20 -14.33 -24.21 49.39
N GLU A 21 -14.88 -23.36 50.26
CA GLU A 21 -15.99 -23.44 51.22
C GLU A 21 -16.76 -22.10 51.32
N GLY A 22 -17.88 -22.09 52.04
CA GLY A 22 -18.90 -21.03 52.02
C GLY A 22 -18.61 -19.71 52.73
N GLY A 23 -19.54 -18.77 52.56
CA GLY A 23 -19.59 -17.47 53.22
C GLY A 23 -20.08 -16.38 52.27
N GLY A 24 -21.26 -15.83 52.50
CA GLY A 24 -21.84 -14.78 51.67
C GLY A 24 -21.04 -13.48 51.71
N GLY A 25 -21.02 -12.75 50.59
CA GLY A 25 -20.53 -11.38 50.52
C GLY A 25 -19.83 -11.07 49.19
N ASP A 26 -20.49 -10.25 48.38
CA ASP A 26 -19.93 -9.42 47.31
C ASP A 26 -19.33 -10.12 46.06
N SER A 27 -20.20 -10.65 45.21
CA SER A 27 -19.85 -11.08 43.84
C SER A 27 -20.03 -9.96 42.79
N GLY A 28 -20.15 -8.70 43.19
CA GLY A 28 -20.42 -7.59 42.27
C GLY A 28 -19.17 -6.97 41.61
N GLY A 29 -18.00 -7.14 42.23
CA GLY A 29 -16.74 -6.51 41.77
C GLY A 29 -16.07 -7.20 40.58
N ASP A 30 -16.08 -8.53 40.55
CA ASP A 30 -15.37 -9.33 39.55
C ASP A 30 -16.06 -9.31 38.18
N ASP A 31 -17.40 -9.28 38.16
CA ASP A 31 -18.20 -9.15 36.94
C ASP A 31 -18.03 -7.76 36.31
N SER A 32 -17.91 -6.71 37.13
CA SER A 32 -17.69 -5.32 36.68
C SER A 32 -16.31 -5.15 36.03
N ALA A 33 -15.27 -5.73 36.63
CA ALA A 33 -13.91 -5.69 36.09
C ALA A 33 -13.79 -6.51 34.78
N ALA A 34 -14.44 -7.67 34.71
CA ALA A 34 -14.49 -8.48 33.49
C ALA A 34 -15.27 -7.80 32.35
N LEU A 35 -16.39 -7.13 32.67
CA LEU A 35 -17.15 -6.32 31.72
C LEU A 35 -16.35 -5.12 31.21
N ALA A 36 -15.62 -4.43 32.10
CA ALA A 36 -14.76 -3.30 31.74
C ALA A 36 -13.58 -3.74 30.84
N ALA A 37 -12.96 -4.88 31.14
CA ALA A 37 -11.90 -5.45 30.31
C ALA A 37 -12.42 -5.89 28.92
N GLY A 38 -13.63 -6.46 28.86
CA GLY A 38 -14.29 -6.80 27.60
C GLY A 38 -14.63 -5.57 26.75
N ALA A 39 -15.09 -4.49 27.39
CA ALA A 39 -15.37 -3.23 26.71
C ALA A 39 -14.09 -2.55 26.18
N ALA A 40 -13.00 -2.58 26.94
CA ALA A 40 -11.70 -2.05 26.51
C ALA A 40 -11.14 -2.82 25.30
N ALA A 41 -11.18 -4.16 25.32
CA ALA A 41 -10.75 -4.98 24.19
C ALA A 41 -11.61 -4.76 22.94
N ALA A 42 -12.93 -4.60 23.10
CA ALA A 42 -13.83 -4.28 21.99
C ALA A 42 -13.56 -2.89 21.40
N ALA A 43 -13.23 -1.90 22.23
CA ALA A 43 -12.85 -0.56 21.80
C ALA A 43 -11.52 -0.55 21.02
N GLU A 44 -10.53 -1.32 21.47
CA GLU A 44 -9.25 -1.50 20.78
C GLU A 44 -9.44 -2.16 19.41
N GLU A 45 -10.26 -3.23 19.34
CA GLU A 45 -10.57 -3.90 18.07
C GLU A 45 -11.38 -3.00 17.11
N ALA A 46 -12.25 -2.14 17.64
CA ALA A 46 -12.97 -1.14 16.85
C ALA A 46 -12.03 -0.05 16.31
N HIS A 47 -11.08 0.42 17.12
CA HIS A 47 -10.07 1.39 16.71
C HIS A 47 -9.18 0.81 15.61
N ALA A 48 -8.63 -0.39 15.80
CA ALA A 48 -7.80 -1.06 14.80
C ALA A 48 -8.55 -1.29 13.47
N ARG A 49 -9.84 -1.66 13.54
CA ARG A 49 -10.69 -1.74 12.35
C ARG A 49 -10.86 -0.38 11.66
N HIS A 50 -11.07 0.68 12.42
CA HIS A 50 -11.19 2.03 11.87
C HIS A 50 -9.91 2.48 11.17
N GLU A 51 -8.74 2.27 11.79
CA GLU A 51 -7.44 2.56 11.17
C GLU A 51 -7.22 1.78 9.87
N SER A 52 -7.53 0.47 9.86
CA SER A 52 -7.39 -0.35 8.65
C SER A 52 -8.27 0.15 7.50
N MET A 53 -9.50 0.59 7.81
CA MET A 53 -10.40 1.17 6.81
C MET A 53 -9.87 2.51 6.28
N VAL A 54 -9.36 3.38 7.14
CA VAL A 54 -8.74 4.65 6.74
C VAL A 54 -7.54 4.40 5.82
N ALA A 55 -6.67 3.46 6.18
CA ALA A 55 -5.54 3.05 5.36
C ALA A 55 -5.99 2.57 3.97
N GLY A 56 -7.05 1.75 3.88
CA GLY A 56 -7.60 1.29 2.60
C GLY A 56 -8.13 2.40 1.70
N TYR A 57 -8.80 3.41 2.25
CA TYR A 57 -9.27 4.58 1.46
C TYR A 57 -8.14 5.52 1.06
N LEU A 58 -7.14 5.71 1.94
CA LEU A 58 -5.94 6.46 1.61
C LEU A 58 -5.15 5.78 0.48
N ASN A 59 -5.07 4.44 0.50
CA ASN A 59 -4.46 3.66 -0.58
C ASN A 59 -5.14 3.93 -1.93
N LEU A 60 -6.48 3.91 -1.99
CA LEU A 60 -7.23 4.22 -3.21
C LEU A 60 -6.96 5.64 -3.72
N ALA A 61 -6.85 6.61 -2.81
CA ALA A 61 -6.57 8.00 -3.19
C ALA A 61 -5.13 8.16 -3.71
N ALA A 62 -4.16 7.54 -3.04
CA ALA A 62 -2.76 7.54 -3.46
C ALA A 62 -2.61 6.87 -4.83
N ASP A 63 -3.23 5.70 -5.01
CA ASP A 63 -3.16 4.97 -6.27
C ASP A 63 -3.87 5.70 -7.43
N ALA A 64 -5.00 6.38 -7.18
CA ALA A 64 -5.59 7.25 -8.20
C ALA A 64 -4.65 8.39 -8.61
N ALA A 65 -3.91 8.97 -7.66
CA ALA A 65 -2.92 10.01 -7.96
C ALA A 65 -1.73 9.46 -8.75
N HIS A 66 -1.23 8.26 -8.39
CA HIS A 66 -0.17 7.57 -9.14
C HIS A 66 -0.59 7.25 -10.57
N ASN A 67 -1.76 6.62 -10.73
CA ASN A 67 -2.34 6.35 -12.03
C ASN A 67 -2.46 7.62 -12.87
N PHE A 68 -2.92 8.74 -12.30
CA PHE A 68 -2.97 10.02 -13.00
C PHE A 68 -1.60 10.48 -13.48
N THR A 69 -0.57 10.39 -12.64
CA THR A 69 0.79 10.77 -13.01
C THR A 69 1.37 9.86 -14.10
N ASP A 70 1.13 8.55 -14.04
CA ASP A 70 1.50 7.61 -15.11
C ASP A 70 0.84 7.99 -16.42
N GLY A 71 -0.45 8.31 -16.36
CA GLY A 71 -1.22 8.82 -17.48
C GLY A 71 -0.58 10.06 -18.11
N LEU A 72 -0.18 11.04 -17.30
CA LEU A 72 0.51 12.24 -17.77
C LEU A 72 1.83 11.91 -18.46
N MET A 73 2.63 11.02 -17.87
CA MET A 73 3.91 10.58 -18.46
C MET A 73 3.67 9.87 -19.80
N LEU A 74 2.72 8.94 -19.89
CA LEU A 74 2.41 8.23 -21.13
C LEU A 74 1.92 9.19 -22.22
N GLY A 75 1.01 10.11 -21.88
CA GLY A 75 0.53 11.11 -22.84
C GLY A 75 1.63 12.03 -23.34
N ALA A 76 2.57 12.43 -22.48
CA ALA A 76 3.72 13.22 -22.87
C ALA A 76 4.73 12.40 -23.72
N ALA A 77 4.97 11.14 -23.36
CA ALA A 77 5.87 10.22 -24.07
C ALA A 77 5.39 9.98 -25.52
N PHE A 78 4.10 9.67 -25.72
CA PHE A 78 3.52 9.50 -27.06
C PHE A 78 3.50 10.79 -27.89
N ARG A 79 3.59 11.95 -27.24
CA ARG A 79 3.74 13.24 -27.93
C ARG A 79 5.17 13.53 -28.34
N THR A 80 6.15 12.99 -27.63
CA THR A 80 7.56 13.07 -28.01
C THR A 80 7.84 12.19 -29.23
N SER A 81 7.56 10.89 -29.14
CA SER A 81 7.61 9.97 -30.29
C SER A 81 6.86 8.67 -30.02
N TRP A 82 6.61 7.89 -31.07
CA TRP A 82 5.97 6.59 -30.96
C TRP A 82 6.86 5.58 -30.22
N GLU A 83 8.17 5.64 -30.45
CA GLU A 83 9.18 4.78 -29.83
C GLU A 83 9.22 5.00 -28.31
N VAL A 84 9.32 6.27 -27.88
CA VAL A 84 9.33 6.65 -26.46
C VAL A 84 8.00 6.30 -25.78
N GLY A 85 6.88 6.49 -26.47
CA GLY A 85 5.56 6.12 -25.97
C GLY A 85 5.41 4.61 -25.70
N ILE A 86 5.82 3.76 -26.65
CA ILE A 86 5.77 2.30 -26.48
C ILE A 86 6.71 1.84 -25.37
N SER A 87 7.96 2.32 -25.38
CA SER A 87 8.97 2.02 -24.36
C SER A 87 8.45 2.37 -22.95
N SER A 88 7.92 3.58 -22.78
CA SER A 88 7.36 4.05 -21.52
C SER A 88 6.13 3.25 -21.09
N THR A 89 5.28 2.82 -22.02
CA THR A 89 4.12 1.97 -21.73
C THR A 89 4.55 0.63 -21.15
N ILE A 90 5.55 -0.01 -21.75
CA ILE A 90 6.10 -1.28 -21.24
C ILE A 90 6.70 -1.06 -19.85
N ALA A 91 7.46 0.01 -19.66
CA ALA A 91 8.07 0.34 -18.38
C ALA A 91 7.04 0.54 -17.26
N VAL A 92 5.94 1.26 -17.53
CA VAL A 92 4.83 1.45 -16.58
C VAL A 92 4.15 0.13 -16.25
N LEU A 93 3.78 -0.65 -17.28
CA LEU A 93 3.12 -1.94 -17.07
C LEU A 93 3.93 -2.88 -16.17
N VAL A 94 5.26 -2.86 -16.26
CA VAL A 94 6.14 -3.70 -15.45
C VAL A 94 6.10 -3.34 -13.96
N HIS A 95 5.93 -2.07 -13.59
CA HIS A 95 5.85 -1.67 -12.18
C HIS A 95 4.43 -1.56 -11.64
N GLU A 96 3.44 -1.32 -12.50
CA GLU A 96 2.03 -1.26 -12.12
C GLU A 96 1.46 -2.64 -11.75
N VAL A 97 1.82 -3.70 -12.48
CA VAL A 97 1.31 -5.05 -12.16
C VAL A 97 1.67 -5.49 -10.73
N PRO A 98 2.93 -5.37 -10.27
CA PRO A 98 3.27 -5.60 -8.86
C PRO A 98 2.58 -4.63 -7.89
N HIS A 99 2.47 -3.35 -8.25
CA HIS A 99 1.89 -2.30 -7.42
C HIS A 99 0.40 -2.58 -7.13
N GLU A 100 -0.41 -2.80 -8.16
CA GLU A 100 -1.84 -3.10 -8.04
C GLU A 100 -2.11 -4.38 -7.24
N ILE A 101 -1.26 -5.41 -7.37
CA ILE A 101 -1.37 -6.65 -6.59
C ILE A 101 -1.18 -6.35 -5.09
N GLY A 102 -0.22 -5.48 -4.74
CA GLY A 102 0.00 -5.01 -3.38
C GLY A 102 -1.22 -4.25 -2.84
N ASP A 103 -1.77 -3.34 -3.63
CA ASP A 103 -2.93 -2.54 -3.25
C ASP A 103 -4.19 -3.36 -2.99
N VAL A 104 -4.44 -4.37 -3.84
CA VAL A 104 -5.55 -5.32 -3.62
C VAL A 104 -5.37 -6.05 -2.29
N ALA A 105 -4.13 -6.38 -1.89
CA ALA A 105 -3.85 -6.99 -0.59
C ALA A 105 -4.07 -6.02 0.58
N ILE A 106 -3.74 -4.74 0.43
CA ILE A 106 -4.02 -3.70 1.44
C ILE A 106 -5.52 -3.50 1.61
N LEU A 107 -6.28 -3.41 0.51
CA LEU A 107 -7.74 -3.28 0.54
C LEU A 107 -8.42 -4.48 1.18
N MET A 108 -7.92 -5.69 0.92
CA MET A 108 -8.42 -6.90 1.58
C MET A 108 -8.16 -6.88 3.10
N GLN A 109 -7.01 -6.36 3.54
CA GLN A 109 -6.72 -6.15 4.96
C GLN A 109 -7.62 -5.07 5.59
N ALA A 110 -7.98 -4.04 4.82
CA ALA A 110 -8.95 -3.01 5.20
C ALA A 110 -10.42 -3.50 5.23
N GLY A 111 -10.67 -4.78 4.97
CA GLY A 111 -12.00 -5.40 5.04
C GLY A 111 -12.79 -5.43 3.74
N PHE A 112 -12.18 -5.10 2.60
CA PHE A 112 -12.83 -5.26 1.29
C PHE A 112 -12.86 -6.73 0.88
N SER A 113 -13.95 -7.17 0.22
CA SER A 113 -13.94 -8.47 -0.44
C SER A 113 -13.02 -8.44 -1.67
N LYS A 114 -12.43 -9.58 -2.04
CA LYS A 114 -11.51 -9.70 -3.18
C LYS A 114 -12.01 -8.99 -4.44
N TRP A 115 -13.25 -9.26 -4.83
CA TRP A 115 -13.86 -8.64 -6.03
C TRP A 115 -14.15 -7.15 -5.86
N LYS A 116 -14.44 -6.69 -4.64
CA LYS A 116 -14.61 -5.25 -4.37
C LYS A 116 -13.27 -4.52 -4.46
N ALA A 117 -12.20 -5.11 -3.91
CA ALA A 117 -10.85 -4.55 -3.98
C ALA A 117 -10.36 -4.43 -5.43
N ILE A 118 -10.46 -5.50 -6.22
CA ILE A 118 -10.07 -5.49 -7.64
C ILE A 118 -10.86 -4.44 -8.44
N ARG A 119 -12.17 -4.32 -8.22
CA ARG A 119 -12.98 -3.32 -8.91
C ARG A 119 -12.64 -1.89 -8.49
N ALA A 120 -12.26 -1.68 -7.24
CA ALA A 120 -11.85 -0.38 -6.75
C ALA A 120 -10.55 0.07 -7.43
N GLN A 121 -9.56 -0.82 -7.58
CA GLN A 121 -8.35 -0.52 -8.39
C GLN A 121 -8.62 -0.40 -9.88
N ALA A 122 -9.50 -1.21 -10.45
CA ALA A 122 -9.89 -0.97 -11.84
C ALA A 122 -10.54 0.42 -12.05
N CYS A 123 -11.13 1.03 -11.00
CA CYS A 123 -11.66 2.38 -11.08
C CYS A 123 -10.59 3.47 -10.95
N THR A 124 -9.48 3.24 -10.23
CA THR A 124 -8.38 4.21 -10.13
C THR A 124 -7.65 4.38 -11.46
N ALA A 125 -7.61 3.34 -12.31
CA ALA A 125 -7.11 3.41 -13.69
C ALA A 125 -7.81 4.48 -14.58
N ILE A 126 -9.02 4.93 -14.22
CA ILE A 126 -9.68 6.06 -14.90
C ILE A 126 -8.82 7.33 -14.77
N ALA A 127 -8.13 7.50 -13.64
CA ALA A 127 -7.24 8.62 -13.41
C ALA A 127 -6.08 8.62 -14.41
N ALA A 128 -5.53 7.45 -14.79
CA ALA A 128 -4.53 7.35 -15.84
C ALA A 128 -5.04 7.83 -17.20
N LEU A 129 -6.26 7.43 -17.58
CA LEU A 129 -6.88 7.92 -18.81
C LEU A 129 -7.05 9.44 -18.81
N LEU A 130 -7.44 10.02 -17.66
CA LEU A 130 -7.56 11.48 -17.50
C LEU A 130 -6.19 12.16 -17.58
N GLY A 131 -5.16 11.62 -16.96
CA GLY A 131 -3.79 12.13 -17.04
C GLY A 131 -3.29 12.14 -18.48
N THR A 132 -3.49 11.04 -19.22
CA THR A 132 -3.15 10.97 -20.64
C THR A 132 -3.91 12.00 -21.47
N ALA A 133 -5.21 12.14 -21.25
CA ALA A 133 -6.02 13.15 -21.95
C ALA A 133 -5.51 14.58 -21.68
N VAL A 134 -5.16 14.89 -20.43
CA VAL A 134 -4.56 16.18 -20.06
C VAL A 134 -3.25 16.39 -20.80
N ALA A 135 -2.31 15.44 -20.75
CA ALA A 135 -1.00 15.56 -21.40
C ALA A 135 -1.09 15.67 -22.94
N LEU A 136 -2.05 14.98 -23.56
CA LEU A 136 -2.30 15.10 -25.00
C LEU A 136 -2.93 16.45 -25.39
N SER A 137 -3.66 17.08 -24.47
CA SER A 137 -4.33 18.37 -24.70
C SER A 137 -3.42 19.60 -24.57
N THR A 138 -2.24 19.47 -23.97
CA THR A 138 -1.27 20.59 -23.84
C THR A 138 -0.57 20.87 -25.19
N GLY A 139 0.49 21.67 -25.26
CA GLY A 139 1.37 21.73 -26.44
C GLY A 139 2.63 20.86 -26.30
N GLN A 140 3.42 20.76 -27.38
CA GLN A 140 4.68 19.99 -27.36
C GLN A 140 5.73 20.57 -26.40
N ALA A 141 5.78 21.90 -26.24
CA ALA A 141 6.72 22.55 -25.32
C ALA A 141 6.42 22.20 -23.85
N GLU A 142 5.14 22.02 -23.53
CA GLU A 142 4.66 21.66 -22.20
C GLU A 142 4.84 20.17 -21.89
N ALA A 143 4.98 19.32 -22.90
CA ALA A 143 5.21 17.87 -22.71
C ALA A 143 6.52 17.60 -21.95
N ALA A 144 7.59 18.33 -22.25
CA ALA A 144 8.86 18.20 -21.53
C ALA A 144 8.74 18.62 -20.06
N THR A 145 7.98 19.69 -19.78
CA THR A 145 7.70 20.13 -18.40
C THR A 145 6.87 19.11 -17.64
N LEU A 146 5.88 18.50 -18.30
CA LEU A 146 5.09 17.41 -17.72
C LEU A 146 5.97 16.20 -17.41
N LEU A 147 6.83 15.77 -18.33
CA LEU A 147 7.77 14.66 -18.08
C LEU A 147 8.69 14.94 -16.87
N ASN A 148 9.24 16.16 -16.77
CA ASN A 148 10.07 16.55 -15.63
C ASN A 148 9.27 16.58 -14.31
N PHE A 149 8.02 17.05 -14.37
CA PHE A 149 7.11 17.03 -13.23
C PHE A 149 6.82 15.58 -12.79
N THR A 150 6.48 14.69 -13.72
CA THR A 150 6.18 13.30 -13.38
C THR A 150 7.41 12.56 -12.88
N ALA A 151 8.58 12.80 -13.46
CA ALA A 151 9.84 12.24 -12.97
C ALA A 151 10.12 12.66 -11.52
N GLY A 152 9.90 13.93 -11.17
CA GLY A 152 10.00 14.40 -9.79
C GLY A 152 8.96 13.74 -8.87
N GLY A 153 7.74 13.54 -9.37
CA GLY A 153 6.69 12.79 -8.68
C GLY A 153 7.12 11.36 -8.34
N PHE A 154 7.66 10.62 -9.31
CA PHE A 154 8.15 9.26 -9.08
C PHE A 154 9.28 9.19 -8.05
N VAL A 155 10.20 10.16 -8.06
CA VAL A 155 11.24 10.25 -7.03
C VAL A 155 10.63 10.48 -5.65
N TYR A 156 9.62 11.35 -5.53
CA TYR A 156 8.93 11.59 -4.26
C TYR A 156 8.25 10.33 -3.73
N VAL A 157 7.46 9.66 -4.57
CA VAL A 157 6.73 8.43 -4.23
C VAL A 157 7.71 7.33 -3.80
N ALA A 158 8.78 7.12 -4.58
CA ALA A 158 9.79 6.12 -4.25
C ALA A 158 10.48 6.40 -2.91
N THR A 159 10.66 7.67 -2.54
CA THR A 159 11.40 8.04 -1.32
C THR A 159 10.52 8.19 -0.08
N VAL A 160 9.26 8.59 -0.21
CA VAL A 160 8.36 8.84 0.92
C VAL A 160 7.46 7.63 1.20
N ASP A 161 7.00 6.94 0.15
CA ASP A 161 6.05 5.83 0.33
C ASP A 161 6.78 4.48 0.37
N VAL A 162 7.76 4.26 -0.52
CA VAL A 162 8.40 2.94 -0.68
C VAL A 162 9.64 2.77 0.20
N LEU A 163 10.51 3.78 0.29
CA LEU A 163 11.77 3.67 1.01
C LEU A 163 11.62 3.47 2.55
N PRO A 164 10.70 4.16 3.26
CA PRO A 164 10.65 4.06 4.73
C PRO A 164 10.22 2.69 5.28
N PRO A 165 9.20 2.00 4.72
CA PRO A 165 8.87 0.63 5.13
C PRO A 165 10.02 -0.35 4.89
N LEU A 166 10.68 -0.27 3.74
CA LEU A 166 11.80 -1.14 3.36
C LEU A 166 12.97 -1.05 4.35
N LEU A 167 13.28 0.16 4.83
CA LEU A 167 14.36 0.39 5.80
C LEU A 167 13.98 0.08 7.26
N ARG A 168 12.68 0.02 7.59
CA ARG A 168 12.22 -0.23 8.97
C ARG A 168 12.13 -1.72 9.31
N GLU A 169 11.89 -2.58 8.33
CA GLU A 169 11.62 -4.01 8.55
C GLU A 169 12.84 -4.92 8.34
N GLY A 170 13.91 -4.42 7.70
CA GLY A 170 15.11 -5.20 7.34
C GLY A 170 16.34 -4.93 8.21
N GLY A 171 17.21 -5.93 8.35
CA GLY A 171 18.56 -5.71 8.88
C GLY A 171 19.44 -4.91 7.90
N VAL A 172 20.57 -4.35 8.35
CA VAL A 172 21.49 -3.55 7.51
C VAL A 172 21.92 -4.25 6.22
N LEU A 173 22.02 -5.58 6.20
CA LEU A 173 22.34 -6.35 5.00
C LEU A 173 21.17 -6.40 4.01
N GLU A 174 19.94 -6.57 4.49
CA GLU A 174 18.72 -6.49 3.68
C GLU A 174 18.58 -5.10 3.07
N SER A 175 18.83 -4.04 3.85
CA SER A 175 18.82 -2.66 3.36
C SER A 175 19.87 -2.41 2.28
N LEU A 176 21.06 -3.02 2.41
CA LEU A 176 22.10 -3.00 1.37
C LEU A 176 21.66 -3.72 0.10
N GLN A 177 20.97 -4.87 0.22
CA GLN A 177 20.41 -5.59 -0.92
C GLN A 177 19.31 -4.79 -1.62
N GLN A 178 18.43 -4.13 -0.86
CA GLN A 178 17.40 -3.22 -1.39
C GLN A 178 18.02 -2.01 -2.11
N LEU A 179 19.07 -1.42 -1.54
CA LEU A 179 19.83 -0.35 -2.20
C LEU A 179 20.47 -0.83 -3.51
N GLY A 180 20.99 -2.06 -3.50
CA GLY A 180 21.51 -2.74 -4.69
C GLY A 180 20.44 -2.96 -5.75
N ALA A 181 19.23 -3.37 -5.35
CA ALA A 181 18.09 -3.55 -6.26
C ALA A 181 17.62 -2.21 -6.86
N MET A 182 17.55 -1.14 -6.07
CA MET A 182 17.31 0.22 -6.58
C MET A 182 18.39 0.64 -7.58
N GLY A 183 19.66 0.41 -7.26
CA GLY A 183 20.78 0.68 -8.17
C GLY A 183 20.68 -0.11 -9.48
N ALA A 184 20.26 -1.37 -9.42
CA ALA A 184 20.02 -2.20 -10.60
C ALA A 184 18.86 -1.68 -11.44
N GLY A 185 17.77 -1.21 -10.81
CA GLY A 185 16.64 -0.57 -11.51
C GLY A 185 17.04 0.73 -12.22
N ILE A 186 17.82 1.58 -11.56
CA ILE A 186 18.40 2.79 -12.17
C ILE A 186 19.31 2.39 -13.36
N GLY A 187 20.15 1.38 -13.18
CA GLY A 187 21.02 0.85 -14.24
C GLY A 187 20.23 0.34 -15.44
N MET A 188 19.11 -0.36 -15.22
CA MET A 188 18.20 -0.78 -16.28
C MET A 188 17.63 0.42 -17.04
N MET A 189 17.16 1.46 -16.35
CA MET A 189 16.62 2.67 -16.99
C MET A 189 17.67 3.42 -17.80
N VAL A 190 18.91 3.51 -17.29
CA VAL A 190 20.04 4.05 -18.06
C VAL A 190 20.32 3.18 -19.29
N GLY A 191 20.20 1.85 -19.17
CA GLY A 191 20.35 0.93 -20.29
C GLY A 191 19.30 1.15 -21.39
N VAL A 192 18.03 1.38 -21.02
CA VAL A 192 16.96 1.74 -21.96
C VAL A 192 17.28 3.06 -22.65
N LEU A 193 17.72 4.08 -21.91
CA LEU A 193 18.12 5.37 -22.47
C LEU A 193 19.27 5.24 -23.49
N VAL A 194 20.28 4.42 -23.17
CA VAL A 194 21.39 4.16 -24.09
C VAL A 194 20.89 3.44 -25.33
N LEU A 195 20.00 2.45 -25.20
CA LEU A 195 19.40 1.74 -26.33
C LEU A 195 18.56 2.65 -27.22
N GLU A 196 17.80 3.58 -26.64
CA GLU A 196 17.02 4.58 -27.40
C GLU A 196 17.92 5.60 -28.11
N SER A 197 19.15 5.81 -27.64
CA SER A 197 20.11 6.77 -28.21
C SER A 197 20.97 6.23 -29.37
N MET A 198 20.88 4.92 -29.66
CA MET A 198 21.65 4.22 -30.71
C MET A 198 20.84 4.03 -31.98
#